data_AF-A0A412G842-F1
#
_entry.id   AF-A0A412G842-F1
#
_cell.length_a   1.000
_cell.length_b   1.000
_cell.length_c   1.000
_cell.angle_alpha   90.00
_cell.angle_beta   90.00
_cell.angle_gamma   90.00
#
_symmetry.space_group_name_H-M   'P 1'
#
loop_
_entity.id
_entity.type
_entity.pdbx_description
1 polymer ?
#
loop_
_entity_poly.entity_id
_entity_poly.type
_entity_poly.pdbx_seq_one_letter_code
_entity_poly.pdbx_strand_id
1 'polypeptide(L)'
;MMLTNHHLICREYNDSVSLKGYNKLLKVNDTLFYALPEFGLVKYVVNKDGIRERGRFFHDIRFNPKASFVKGDTLYLGSNIGVMKMSVFSKTSAKWIDMESTVPSLKIISVVIAFAILIFFIIIIEYIKRKRSKKKAVKMHLDDIHHRLESLSSMACFTNDNDSKEVEKLKNMFAEIDINASDTPGRIKSLSELIMKKNRDIALGLSKTLEKQVLLIGEYDVFDKPLLIEQSSIALATDNLENIVVQVEKNEKWIKTITALKERLALYRHNMDGTVCIDDVNGIFFRKMLMLTDNIKMKELSSLKEEIEHLDESYNYIFTDEALKKIGEYILHRKEKLCGLEADNVTTALVTELEHVRKEMGNLDRIKLLKVLYPIDCHIEQVLTKEKMAELMCEYTSVRSKIERENEERITKKFDASLSMEIAESTKQITEKIERLIAVFYENMARTDKDILDNVLEFSNCNNQAAKVLALLIANPKVKRLHIPGMLCIYGNLNPVISRLANNKLKTNHSFLIDYVKANPTSIVFYILRLID
;
A
#
# COMPACT_ATOMS: atom_id res chain seq x y z
N MET A 1 -23.05 -122.79 -28.87
CA MET A 1 -22.47 -122.98 -27.52
C MET A 1 -23.08 -121.98 -26.55
N MET A 2 -23.41 -122.41 -25.33
CA MET A 2 -23.99 -121.55 -24.30
C MET A 2 -23.09 -121.58 -23.05
N LEU A 3 -22.59 -120.42 -22.62
CA LEU A 3 -21.86 -120.29 -21.35
C LEU A 3 -22.86 -120.07 -20.22
N THR A 4 -22.81 -120.91 -19.20
CA THR A 4 -23.43 -120.64 -17.90
C THR A 4 -22.33 -120.26 -16.90
N ASN A 5 -22.67 -119.67 -15.75
CA ASN A 5 -21.69 -119.25 -14.73
C ASN A 5 -20.73 -120.36 -14.25
N HIS A 6 -21.03 -121.63 -14.53
CA HIS A 6 -20.28 -122.79 -14.07
C HIS A 6 -19.93 -123.80 -15.15
N HIS A 7 -20.68 -123.87 -16.27
CA HIS A 7 -20.49 -124.86 -17.33
C HIS A 7 -20.63 -124.25 -18.73
N LEU A 8 -19.75 -124.65 -19.64
CA LEU A 8 -19.92 -124.47 -21.07
C LEU A 8 -20.65 -125.68 -21.65
N ILE A 9 -21.82 -125.44 -22.22
CA ILE A 9 -22.64 -126.49 -22.83
C ILE A 9 -22.52 -126.42 -24.35
N CYS A 10 -22.01 -127.48 -24.97
CA CYS A 10 -22.06 -127.68 -26.42
C CYS A 10 -23.24 -128.59 -26.76
N ARG A 11 -24.35 -127.97 -27.20
CA ARG A 11 -25.60 -128.70 -27.53
C ARG A 11 -25.47 -129.69 -28.69
N GLU A 12 -24.52 -129.50 -29.61
CA GLU A 12 -24.36 -130.35 -30.80
C GLU A 12 -23.69 -131.71 -30.51
N TYR A 13 -22.81 -131.77 -29.51
CA TYR A 13 -22.08 -133.00 -29.15
C TYR A 13 -22.46 -133.53 -27.76
N ASN A 14 -23.51 -132.95 -27.16
CA ASN A 14 -24.02 -133.28 -25.83
C ASN A 14 -22.92 -133.37 -24.75
N ASP A 15 -21.96 -132.44 -24.83
CA ASP A 15 -20.78 -132.36 -23.95
C ASP A 15 -20.81 -131.07 -23.13
N SER A 16 -20.33 -131.15 -21.89
CA SER A 16 -20.30 -130.04 -20.95
C SER A 16 -18.96 -129.97 -20.21
N VAL A 17 -18.28 -128.83 -20.28
CA VAL A 17 -17.03 -128.57 -19.56
C VAL A 17 -17.29 -127.59 -18.43
N SER A 18 -16.83 -127.92 -17.21
CA SER A 18 -16.88 -127.01 -16.06
C SER A 18 -15.91 -125.83 -16.28
N LEU A 19 -16.45 -124.62 -16.37
CA LEU A 19 -15.70 -123.37 -16.57
C LEU A 19 -16.05 -122.39 -15.43
N LYS A 20 -15.59 -122.67 -14.20
CA LYS A 20 -15.70 -121.72 -13.08
C LYS A 20 -14.72 -120.56 -13.27
N GLY A 21 -15.20 -119.31 -13.17
CA GLY A 21 -14.36 -118.11 -13.13
C GLY A 21 -13.99 -117.46 -14.47
N TYR A 22 -14.70 -117.82 -15.56
CA TYR A 22 -14.51 -117.20 -16.88
C TYR A 22 -15.52 -116.09 -17.14
N ASN A 23 -15.02 -114.90 -17.49
CA ASN A 23 -15.80 -113.67 -17.59
C ASN A 23 -16.38 -113.43 -18.99
N LYS A 24 -15.84 -114.06 -20.04
CA LYS A 24 -16.34 -113.96 -21.42
C LYS A 24 -15.79 -115.08 -22.30
N LEU A 25 -16.57 -115.49 -23.29
CA LEU A 25 -16.10 -116.31 -24.41
C LEU A 25 -15.92 -115.47 -25.66
N LEU A 26 -14.83 -115.74 -26.35
CA LEU A 26 -14.44 -115.16 -27.62
C LEU A 26 -14.51 -116.28 -28.67
N LYS A 27 -15.70 -116.45 -29.26
CA LYS A 27 -15.91 -117.43 -30.33
C LYS A 27 -15.20 -116.94 -31.60
N VAL A 28 -14.32 -117.76 -32.16
CA VAL A 28 -13.66 -117.46 -33.43
C VAL A 28 -14.39 -118.17 -34.57
N ASN A 29 -14.62 -119.47 -34.45
CA ASN A 29 -15.45 -120.26 -35.36
C ASN A 29 -16.16 -121.40 -34.60
N ASP A 30 -16.80 -122.33 -35.31
CA ASP A 30 -17.58 -123.41 -34.68
C ASP A 30 -16.70 -124.46 -33.98
N THR A 31 -15.43 -124.56 -34.36
CA THR A 31 -14.46 -125.53 -33.81
C THR A 31 -13.48 -124.92 -32.81
N LEU A 32 -13.41 -123.59 -32.70
CA LEU A 32 -12.39 -122.88 -31.92
C LEU A 32 -12.96 -121.64 -31.22
N PHE A 33 -12.75 -121.58 -29.91
CA PHE A 33 -13.04 -120.40 -29.11
C PHE A 33 -11.98 -120.20 -28.04
N TYR A 34 -11.88 -118.96 -27.55
CA TYR A 34 -11.06 -118.61 -26.41
C TYR A 34 -11.95 -118.19 -25.25
N ALA A 35 -11.54 -118.50 -24.03
CA ALA A 35 -12.21 -118.09 -22.81
C ALA A 35 -11.31 -117.12 -22.04
N LEU A 36 -11.92 -116.08 -21.48
CA LEU A 36 -11.25 -115.07 -20.67
C LEU A 36 -11.46 -115.37 -19.18
N PRO A 37 -10.52 -116.03 -18.49
CA PRO A 37 -10.50 -116.13 -17.03
C PRO A 37 -10.21 -114.75 -16.40
N GLU A 38 -10.08 -114.72 -15.07
CA GLU A 38 -9.64 -113.52 -14.34
C GLU A 38 -8.25 -113.02 -14.81
N PHE A 39 -7.34 -113.95 -15.14
CA PHE A 39 -6.01 -113.65 -15.65
C PHE A 39 -5.66 -114.53 -16.86
N GLY A 40 -5.24 -113.88 -17.95
CA GLY A 40 -4.84 -114.53 -19.19
C GLY A 40 -6.00 -114.92 -20.10
N LEU A 41 -5.71 -115.87 -20.99
CA LEU A 41 -6.57 -116.30 -22.07
C LEU A 41 -6.41 -117.81 -22.27
N VAL A 42 -7.52 -118.55 -22.33
CA VAL A 42 -7.50 -120.02 -22.48
C VAL A 42 -8.11 -120.41 -23.81
N LYS A 43 -7.45 -121.32 -24.54
CA LYS A 43 -7.87 -121.81 -25.86
C LYS A 43 -8.57 -123.16 -25.74
N TYR A 44 -9.75 -123.26 -26.34
CA TYR A 44 -10.53 -124.50 -26.41
C TYR A 44 -10.82 -124.87 -27.86
N VAL A 45 -10.73 -126.17 -28.16
CA VAL A 45 -11.04 -126.72 -29.48
C VAL A 45 -12.12 -127.79 -29.33
N VAL A 46 -13.05 -127.81 -30.28
CA VAL A 46 -14.26 -128.64 -30.28
C VAL A 46 -14.11 -129.67 -31.38
N ASN A 47 -14.01 -130.94 -30.99
CA ASN A 47 -13.90 -132.08 -31.89
C ASN A 47 -15.04 -133.07 -31.62
N LYS A 48 -15.15 -134.14 -32.44
CA LYS A 48 -16.17 -135.20 -32.28
C LYS A 48 -16.14 -135.89 -30.90
N ASP A 49 -14.99 -135.88 -30.22
CA ASP A 49 -14.81 -136.46 -28.88
C ASP A 49 -15.05 -135.46 -27.73
N GLY A 50 -15.61 -134.28 -28.02
CA GLY A 50 -15.91 -133.23 -27.03
C GLY A 50 -14.98 -132.01 -27.07
N ILE A 51 -15.14 -131.14 -26.06
CA ILE A 51 -14.41 -129.87 -25.92
C ILE A 51 -13.10 -130.12 -25.16
N ARG A 52 -11.95 -129.86 -25.80
CA ARG A 52 -10.63 -130.01 -25.15
C ARG A 52 -9.90 -128.67 -25.01
N GLU A 53 -9.33 -128.44 -23.83
CA GLU A 53 -8.40 -127.33 -23.60
C GLU A 53 -7.10 -127.59 -24.37
N ARG A 54 -6.67 -126.63 -25.19
CA ARG A 54 -5.47 -126.73 -26.05
C ARG A 54 -4.31 -125.83 -25.60
N GLY A 55 -4.53 -124.93 -24.64
CA GLY A 55 -3.46 -124.14 -24.04
C GLY A 55 -3.94 -122.87 -23.35
N ARG A 56 -3.09 -122.31 -22.49
CA ARG A 56 -3.30 -121.06 -21.75
C ARG A 56 -2.20 -120.05 -22.07
N PHE A 57 -2.56 -118.77 -22.19
CA PHE A 57 -1.68 -117.69 -22.62
C PHE A 57 -1.82 -116.47 -21.69
N PHE A 58 -0.74 -115.69 -21.54
CA PHE A 58 -0.73 -114.37 -20.88
C PHE A 58 -1.24 -114.37 -19.42
N HIS A 59 -0.81 -115.35 -18.62
CA HIS A 59 -1.28 -115.57 -17.23
C HIS A 59 -1.06 -114.38 -16.28
N ASP A 60 -0.26 -113.41 -16.65
CA ASP A 60 0.11 -112.21 -15.92
C ASP A 60 -0.75 -110.98 -16.29
N ILE A 61 -1.58 -111.08 -17.34
CA ILE A 61 -2.37 -109.95 -17.84
C ILE A 61 -3.86 -110.14 -17.54
N ARG A 62 -4.46 -109.12 -16.92
CA ARG A 62 -5.91 -109.04 -16.72
C ARG A 62 -6.56 -108.35 -17.91
N PHE A 63 -7.16 -109.13 -18.80
CA PHE A 63 -7.94 -108.59 -19.92
C PHE A 63 -9.35 -108.21 -19.48
N ASN A 64 -9.80 -107.03 -19.88
CA ASN A 64 -11.14 -106.53 -19.62
C ASN A 64 -12.13 -107.20 -20.60
N PRO A 65 -13.14 -107.94 -20.11
CA PRO A 65 -14.11 -108.64 -20.95
C PRO A 65 -14.92 -107.70 -21.87
N LYS A 66 -15.22 -106.48 -21.42
CA LYS A 66 -15.97 -105.50 -22.22
C LYS A 66 -15.13 -104.90 -23.34
N ALA A 67 -13.81 -104.81 -23.15
CA ALA A 67 -12.86 -104.26 -24.12
C ALA A 67 -12.17 -105.33 -24.99
N SER A 68 -12.56 -106.61 -24.86
CA SER A 68 -11.97 -107.73 -25.60
C SER A 68 -12.98 -108.33 -26.57
N PHE A 69 -12.62 -108.45 -27.85
CA PHE A 69 -13.50 -108.96 -28.90
C PHE A 69 -12.73 -109.65 -30.03
N VAL A 70 -13.45 -110.41 -30.85
CA VAL A 70 -12.91 -111.06 -32.06
C VAL A 70 -13.43 -110.30 -33.26
N LYS A 71 -12.56 -110.00 -34.23
CA LYS A 71 -12.94 -109.47 -35.53
C LYS A 71 -12.15 -110.19 -36.62
N GLY A 72 -12.84 -111.03 -37.40
CA GLY A 72 -12.21 -111.99 -38.31
C GLY A 72 -11.32 -112.98 -37.55
N ASP A 73 -10.16 -113.31 -38.11
CA ASP A 73 -9.19 -114.25 -37.50
C ASP A 73 -8.25 -113.58 -36.47
N THR A 74 -8.68 -112.44 -35.90
CA THR A 74 -7.88 -111.65 -34.96
C THR A 74 -8.65 -111.36 -33.67
N LEU A 75 -7.98 -111.63 -32.55
CA LEU A 75 -8.38 -111.25 -31.19
C LEU A 75 -7.83 -109.86 -30.86
N TYR A 76 -8.71 -108.98 -30.40
CA TYR A 76 -8.35 -107.71 -29.76
C TYR A 76 -8.67 -107.84 -28.28
N LEU A 77 -7.65 -107.70 -27.44
CA LEU A 77 -7.72 -107.94 -26.01
C LEU A 77 -7.36 -106.64 -25.28
N GLY A 78 -8.38 -105.93 -24.79
CA GLY A 78 -8.19 -104.70 -24.01
C GLY A 78 -7.80 -105.01 -22.57
N SER A 79 -6.85 -104.25 -22.04
CA SER A 79 -6.39 -104.32 -20.65
C SER A 79 -6.09 -102.91 -20.14
N ASN A 80 -5.77 -102.76 -18.85
CA ASN A 80 -5.40 -101.46 -18.29
C ASN A 80 -4.07 -100.91 -18.85
N ILE A 81 -3.24 -101.76 -19.47
CA ILE A 81 -1.96 -101.36 -20.07
C ILE A 81 -2.07 -101.08 -21.57
N GLY A 82 -3.25 -101.26 -22.18
CA GLY A 82 -3.49 -101.00 -23.59
C GLY A 82 -4.34 -102.07 -24.27
N VAL A 83 -4.37 -102.06 -25.60
CA VAL A 83 -5.08 -103.06 -26.41
C VAL A 83 -4.07 -103.95 -27.13
N MET A 84 -4.12 -105.25 -26.89
CA MET A 84 -3.28 -106.26 -27.54
C MET A 84 -4.02 -106.89 -28.72
N LYS A 85 -3.37 -106.95 -29.88
CA LYS A 85 -3.86 -107.60 -31.10
C LYS A 85 -3.14 -108.93 -31.30
N MET A 86 -3.89 -110.02 -31.46
CA MET A 86 -3.35 -111.38 -31.65
C MET A 86 -4.07 -112.14 -32.76
N SER A 87 -3.35 -112.73 -33.72
CA SER A 87 -3.95 -113.64 -34.71
C SER A 87 -4.26 -115.02 -34.12
N VAL A 88 -5.38 -115.61 -34.50
CA VAL A 88 -5.92 -116.83 -33.89
C VAL A 88 -5.14 -118.11 -34.30
N PHE A 89 -4.56 -118.16 -35.50
CA PHE A 89 -3.94 -119.35 -36.09
C PHE A 89 -2.40 -119.34 -36.05
N SER A 90 -1.78 -118.23 -35.66
CA SER A 90 -0.33 -118.06 -35.57
C SER A 90 0.09 -117.96 -34.10
N LYS A 91 1.03 -118.81 -33.64
CA LYS A 91 1.52 -118.81 -32.25
C LYS A 91 2.44 -117.63 -31.90
N THR A 92 2.83 -116.77 -32.86
CA THR A 92 3.93 -115.79 -32.72
C THR A 92 3.54 -114.32 -32.99
N SER A 93 2.25 -113.97 -33.02
CA SER A 93 1.82 -112.64 -33.49
C SER A 93 0.92 -111.89 -32.51
N ALA A 94 1.35 -111.69 -31.25
CA ALA A 94 0.71 -110.77 -30.32
C ALA A 94 1.48 -109.43 -30.31
N LYS A 95 0.80 -108.30 -30.58
CA LYS A 95 1.38 -106.95 -30.59
C LYS A 95 0.47 -105.96 -29.87
N TRP A 96 1.05 -105.03 -29.11
CA TRP A 96 0.33 -103.90 -28.51
C TRP A 96 0.09 -102.79 -29.55
N ILE A 97 -1.05 -102.10 -29.45
CA ILE A 97 -1.39 -100.95 -30.30
C ILE A 97 -0.88 -99.67 -29.63
N ASP A 98 -0.08 -98.88 -30.35
CA ASP A 98 0.44 -97.59 -29.89
C ASP A 98 -0.61 -96.48 -30.08
N MET A 99 -0.74 -95.55 -29.11
CA MET A 99 -1.69 -94.43 -29.16
C MET A 99 -0.93 -93.11 -28.97
N GLU A 100 -0.75 -92.31 -30.04
CA GLU A 100 -0.04 -91.01 -29.98
C GLU A 100 -0.82 -89.92 -29.23
N SER A 101 -0.11 -89.07 -28.47
CA SER A 101 -0.66 -88.13 -27.47
C SER A 101 -0.23 -86.66 -27.66
N THR A 102 -0.45 -86.08 -28.85
CA THR A 102 -0.10 -84.66 -29.10
C THR A 102 -1.28 -83.83 -29.63
N VAL A 103 -2.02 -83.17 -28.73
CA VAL A 103 -2.87 -81.99 -29.03
C VAL A 103 -2.77 -80.98 -27.87
N PRO A 104 -2.35 -79.71 -28.08
CA PRO A 104 -2.27 -78.72 -27.01
C PRO A 104 -3.65 -78.27 -26.52
N SER A 105 -3.80 -78.03 -25.21
CA SER A 105 -5.10 -77.68 -24.61
C SER A 105 -5.48 -76.20 -24.84
N LEU A 106 -6.73 -75.97 -25.26
CA LEU A 106 -7.33 -74.66 -25.53
C LEU A 106 -7.28 -73.70 -24.30
N LYS A 107 -7.20 -74.27 -23.09
CA LYS A 107 -7.13 -73.52 -21.82
C LYS A 107 -5.80 -72.77 -21.63
N ILE A 108 -4.70 -73.28 -22.16
CA ILE A 108 -3.39 -72.62 -22.01
C ILE A 108 -3.31 -71.39 -22.93
N ILE A 109 -3.87 -71.48 -24.13
CA ILE A 109 -3.87 -70.38 -25.10
C ILE A 109 -4.70 -69.19 -24.58
N SER A 110 -5.85 -69.43 -23.93
CA SER A 110 -6.69 -68.35 -23.40
C SER A 110 -6.04 -67.57 -22.26
N VAL A 111 -5.28 -68.24 -21.39
CA VAL A 111 -4.55 -67.58 -20.29
C VAL A 111 -3.46 -66.65 -20.82
N VAL A 112 -2.71 -67.08 -21.85
CA VAL A 112 -1.65 -66.28 -22.46
C VAL A 112 -2.22 -65.01 -23.11
N ILE A 113 -3.35 -65.11 -23.82
CA ILE A 113 -4.00 -63.95 -24.45
C ILE A 113 -4.50 -62.96 -23.39
N ALA A 114 -5.14 -63.44 -22.32
CA ALA A 114 -5.63 -62.59 -21.24
C ALA A 114 -4.48 -61.82 -20.56
N PHE A 115 -3.34 -62.48 -20.34
CA PHE A 115 -2.15 -61.84 -19.76
C PHE A 115 -1.57 -60.75 -20.67
N ALA A 116 -1.50 -61.00 -21.99
CA ALA A 116 -1.04 -60.01 -22.95
C ALA A 116 -1.94 -58.75 -23.00
N ILE A 117 -3.27 -58.93 -22.94
CA ILE A 117 -4.23 -57.81 -22.88
C ILE A 117 -4.04 -56.98 -21.62
N LEU A 118 -3.81 -57.63 -20.48
CA LEU A 118 -3.60 -56.95 -19.20
C LEU A 118 -2.32 -56.08 -19.21
N ILE A 119 -1.22 -56.59 -19.76
CA ILE A 119 0.02 -55.80 -19.96
C ILE A 119 -0.24 -54.60 -20.87
N PHE A 120 -0.96 -54.80 -21.98
CA PHE A 120 -1.28 -53.73 -22.91
C PHE A 120 -2.11 -52.61 -22.25
N PHE A 121 -3.09 -52.98 -21.42
CA PHE A 121 -3.88 -52.01 -20.64
C PHE A 121 -3.02 -51.20 -19.66
N ILE A 122 -2.07 -51.84 -18.96
CA ILE A 122 -1.16 -51.14 -18.05
C ILE A 122 -0.32 -50.10 -18.81
N ILE A 123 0.19 -50.45 -20.00
CA ILE A 123 0.98 -49.52 -20.84
C ILE A 123 0.13 -48.32 -21.28
N ILE A 124 -1.12 -48.54 -21.71
CA ILE A 124 -2.03 -47.46 -22.11
C ILE A 124 -2.36 -46.54 -20.94
N ILE A 125 -2.69 -47.10 -19.77
CA ILE A 125 -3.01 -46.32 -18.57
C ILE A 125 -1.79 -45.46 -18.17
N GLU A 126 -0.60 -46.04 -18.17
CA GLU A 126 0.64 -45.33 -17.85
C GLU A 126 0.95 -44.23 -18.88
N TYR A 127 0.71 -44.48 -20.17
CA TYR A 127 0.86 -43.47 -21.23
C TYR A 127 -0.12 -42.30 -21.05
N ILE A 128 -1.40 -42.57 -20.78
CA ILE A 128 -2.41 -41.54 -20.54
C ILE A 128 -2.09 -40.75 -19.28
N LYS A 129 -1.69 -41.43 -18.19
CA LYS A 129 -1.29 -40.81 -16.93
C LYS A 129 -0.09 -39.89 -17.11
N ARG A 130 0.94 -40.33 -17.83
CA ARG A 130 2.11 -39.50 -18.18
C ARG A 130 1.73 -38.28 -19.02
N LYS A 131 0.87 -38.44 -20.03
CA LYS A 131 0.41 -37.32 -20.88
C LYS A 131 -0.41 -36.29 -20.09
N ARG A 132 -1.32 -36.74 -19.21
CA ARG A 132 -2.08 -35.86 -18.30
C ARG A 132 -1.18 -35.15 -17.29
N SER A 133 -0.22 -35.86 -16.69
CA SER A 133 0.74 -35.30 -15.76
C SER A 133 1.60 -34.20 -16.40
N LYS A 134 2.13 -34.44 -17.62
CA LYS A 134 2.88 -33.42 -18.39
C LYS A 134 2.04 -32.18 -18.66
N LYS A 135 0.78 -32.33 -19.10
CA LYS A 135 -0.13 -31.19 -19.31
C LYS A 135 -0.41 -30.42 -18.01
N LYS A 136 -0.58 -31.13 -16.88
CA LYS A 136 -0.80 -30.51 -15.57
C LYS A 136 0.42 -29.70 -15.11
N ALA A 137 1.62 -30.24 -15.29
CA ALA A 137 2.87 -29.55 -14.95
C ALA A 137 3.09 -28.28 -15.80
N VAL A 138 2.87 -28.37 -17.12
CA VAL A 138 2.95 -27.20 -18.02
C VAL A 138 1.93 -26.12 -17.62
N LYS A 139 0.70 -26.52 -17.26
CA LYS A 139 -0.31 -25.57 -16.79
C LYS A 139 0.09 -24.88 -15.48
N MET A 140 0.60 -25.63 -14.50
CA MET A 140 1.10 -25.04 -13.25
C MET A 140 2.24 -24.04 -13.47
N HIS A 141 3.16 -24.32 -14.40
CA HIS A 141 4.22 -23.37 -14.75
C HIS A 141 3.70 -22.12 -15.46
N LEU A 142 2.66 -22.25 -16.29
CA LEU A 142 2.01 -21.10 -16.91
C LEU A 142 1.26 -20.24 -15.88
N ASP A 143 0.59 -20.87 -14.92
CA ASP A 143 -0.11 -20.17 -13.84
C ASP A 143 0.90 -19.40 -12.94
N ASP A 144 2.07 -19.99 -12.63
CA ASP A 144 3.17 -19.30 -11.92
C ASP A 144 3.72 -18.09 -12.70
N ILE A 145 3.99 -18.27 -13.98
CA ILE A 145 4.47 -17.18 -14.86
C ILE A 145 3.44 -16.06 -14.93
N HIS A 146 2.16 -16.39 -15.01
CA HIS A 146 1.09 -15.40 -15.01
C HIS A 146 1.10 -14.55 -13.75
N HIS A 147 1.16 -15.18 -12.57
CA HIS A 147 1.21 -14.46 -11.29
C HIS A 147 2.46 -13.58 -11.18
N ARG A 148 3.62 -14.08 -11.63
CA ARG A 148 4.87 -13.29 -11.63
C ARG A 148 4.79 -12.09 -12.57
N LEU A 149 4.12 -12.22 -13.72
CA LEU A 149 3.90 -11.11 -14.65
C LEU A 149 2.93 -10.06 -14.10
N GLU A 150 1.88 -10.46 -13.40
CA GLU A 150 1.00 -9.52 -12.71
C GLU A 150 1.76 -8.73 -11.63
N SER A 151 2.57 -9.43 -10.82
CA SER A 151 3.42 -8.82 -9.80
C SER A 151 4.44 -7.85 -10.41
N LEU A 152 5.10 -8.20 -11.51
CA LEU A 152 6.00 -7.28 -12.22
C LEU A 152 5.25 -6.06 -12.78
N SER A 153 4.01 -6.25 -13.23
CA SER A 153 3.20 -5.16 -13.78
C SER A 153 2.83 -4.13 -12.72
N SER A 154 2.51 -4.56 -11.49
CA SER A 154 2.23 -3.63 -10.39
C SER A 154 3.49 -2.90 -9.92
N MET A 155 4.66 -3.55 -9.96
CA MET A 155 5.92 -2.95 -9.54
C MET A 155 6.51 -1.97 -10.57
N ALA A 156 6.32 -2.26 -11.86
CA ALA A 156 6.92 -1.47 -12.94
C ALA A 156 6.48 0.01 -12.92
N CYS A 157 5.28 0.32 -12.42
CA CYS A 157 4.77 1.70 -12.37
C CYS A 157 5.58 2.64 -11.47
N PHE A 158 6.37 2.10 -10.53
CA PHE A 158 7.19 2.88 -9.61
C PHE A 158 8.63 3.10 -10.10
N THR A 159 9.00 2.56 -11.27
CA THR A 159 10.39 2.55 -11.75
C THR A 159 10.61 3.53 -12.91
N ASN A 160 10.13 3.20 -14.10
CA ASN A 160 10.09 4.10 -15.26
C ASN A 160 9.10 3.60 -16.34
N ASP A 161 8.74 4.49 -17.27
CA ASP A 161 7.80 4.18 -18.38
C ASP A 161 8.28 3.07 -19.33
N ASN A 162 9.61 2.85 -19.43
CA ASN A 162 10.16 1.80 -20.27
C ASN A 162 9.95 0.41 -19.63
N ASP A 163 10.01 0.31 -18.30
CA ASP A 163 9.82 -0.92 -17.56
C ASP A 163 8.39 -1.42 -17.68
N SER A 164 7.40 -0.52 -17.63
CA SER A 164 6.00 -0.88 -17.90
C SER A 164 5.79 -1.40 -19.33
N LYS A 165 6.41 -0.78 -20.34
CA LYS A 165 6.33 -1.23 -21.73
C LYS A 165 7.00 -2.58 -21.95
N GLU A 166 8.10 -2.85 -21.26
CA GLU A 166 8.79 -4.14 -21.34
C GLU A 166 8.01 -5.26 -20.65
N VAL A 167 7.39 -4.99 -19.50
CA VAL A 167 6.50 -5.97 -18.84
C VAL A 167 5.29 -6.28 -19.74
N GLU A 168 4.73 -5.29 -20.43
CA GLU A 168 3.63 -5.52 -21.38
C GLU A 168 4.06 -6.38 -22.58
N LYS A 169 5.30 -6.20 -23.09
CA LYS A 169 5.88 -7.11 -24.10
C LYS A 169 5.98 -8.54 -23.57
N LEU A 170 6.38 -8.74 -22.32
CA LEU A 170 6.44 -10.07 -21.70
C LEU A 170 5.05 -10.70 -21.55
N LYS A 171 4.01 -9.90 -21.24
CA LYS A 171 2.62 -10.39 -21.23
C LYS A 171 2.14 -10.81 -22.61
N ASN A 172 2.49 -10.06 -23.65
CA ASN A 172 2.16 -10.43 -25.03
C ASN A 172 2.86 -11.74 -25.43
N MET A 173 4.15 -11.88 -25.09
CA MET A 173 4.91 -13.12 -25.33
C MET A 173 4.31 -14.32 -24.56
N PHE A 174 3.76 -14.10 -23.36
CA PHE A 174 3.03 -15.12 -22.60
C PHE A 174 1.71 -15.52 -23.28
N ALA A 175 0.94 -14.54 -23.75
CA ALA A 175 -0.33 -14.77 -24.44
C ALA A 175 -0.18 -15.58 -25.74
N GLU A 176 0.98 -15.47 -26.40
CA GLU A 176 1.31 -16.20 -27.64
C GLU A 176 1.78 -17.66 -27.42
N ILE A 177 1.86 -18.15 -26.17
CA ILE A 177 2.28 -19.52 -25.88
C ILE A 177 1.12 -20.51 -26.14
N ASP A 178 1.27 -21.33 -27.18
CA ASP A 178 0.39 -22.48 -27.40
C ASP A 178 0.85 -23.69 -26.55
N ILE A 179 -0.08 -24.25 -25.77
CA ILE A 179 0.12 -25.41 -24.89
C ILE A 179 0.31 -26.72 -25.70
N ASN A 180 -0.12 -26.75 -26.96
CA ASN A 180 -0.05 -27.93 -27.83
C ASN A 180 1.15 -27.94 -28.78
N ALA A 181 1.94 -26.86 -28.84
CA ALA A 181 3.13 -26.77 -29.66
C ALA A 181 4.27 -27.68 -29.13
N SER A 182 5.15 -28.13 -30.02
CA SER A 182 6.30 -28.98 -29.63
C SER A 182 7.38 -28.23 -28.85
N ASP A 183 7.48 -26.91 -29.04
CA ASP A 183 8.51 -26.03 -28.44
C ASP A 183 8.04 -25.28 -27.17
N THR A 184 6.85 -25.59 -26.64
CA THR A 184 6.29 -24.95 -25.44
C THR A 184 7.27 -24.94 -24.24
N PRO A 185 8.02 -26.02 -23.93
CA PRO A 185 8.98 -26.00 -22.81
C PRO A 185 10.15 -25.01 -23.04
N GLY A 186 10.62 -24.86 -24.27
CA GLY A 186 11.69 -23.91 -24.62
C GLY A 186 11.24 -22.46 -24.48
N ARG A 187 10.04 -22.15 -25.00
CA ARG A 187 9.41 -20.82 -24.86
C ARG A 187 9.13 -20.46 -23.40
N ILE A 188 8.65 -21.40 -22.58
CA ILE A 188 8.44 -21.21 -21.13
C ILE A 188 9.76 -20.90 -20.42
N LYS A 189 10.84 -21.64 -20.73
CA LYS A 189 12.15 -21.42 -20.13
C LYS A 189 12.71 -20.03 -20.49
N SER A 190 12.66 -19.67 -21.77
CA SER A 190 13.11 -18.37 -22.25
C SER A 190 12.32 -17.21 -21.62
N LEU A 191 10.99 -17.34 -21.53
CA LEU A 191 10.14 -16.34 -20.88
C LEU A 191 10.46 -16.23 -19.38
N SER A 192 10.66 -17.34 -18.67
CA SER A 192 11.04 -17.32 -17.25
C SER A 192 12.39 -16.65 -17.01
N GLU A 193 13.39 -16.86 -17.88
CA GLU A 193 14.70 -16.19 -17.82
C GLU A 193 14.57 -14.68 -18.05
N LEU A 194 13.76 -14.26 -19.03
CA LEU A 194 13.48 -12.85 -19.28
C LEU A 194 12.75 -12.20 -18.10
N ILE A 195 11.76 -12.88 -17.52
CA ILE A 195 11.05 -12.45 -16.30
C ILE A 195 12.02 -12.34 -15.13
N MET A 196 12.92 -13.30 -14.93
CA MET A 196 13.93 -13.23 -13.86
C MET A 196 14.87 -12.03 -14.03
N LYS A 197 15.35 -11.79 -15.25
CA LYS A 197 16.18 -10.62 -15.55
C LYS A 197 15.41 -9.33 -15.28
N LYS A 198 14.16 -9.25 -15.75
CA LYS A 198 13.32 -8.07 -15.54
C LYS A 198 12.99 -7.84 -14.08
N ASN A 199 12.74 -8.90 -13.32
CA ASN A 199 12.50 -8.81 -11.88
C ASN A 199 13.71 -8.21 -11.14
N ARG A 200 14.93 -8.61 -11.52
CA ARG A 200 16.17 -8.03 -10.98
C ARG A 200 16.31 -6.55 -11.35
N ASP A 201 16.00 -6.19 -12.60
CA ASP A 201 16.07 -4.80 -13.06
C ASP A 201 15.05 -3.91 -12.32
N ILE A 202 13.82 -4.41 -12.13
CA ILE A 202 12.76 -3.72 -11.37
C ILE A 202 13.14 -3.61 -9.89
N ALA A 203 13.70 -4.65 -9.28
CA ALA A 203 14.18 -4.58 -7.89
C ALA A 203 15.21 -3.46 -7.70
N LEU A 204 16.21 -3.37 -8.60
CA LEU A 204 17.18 -2.27 -8.59
C LEU A 204 16.53 -0.90 -8.82
N GLY A 205 15.53 -0.83 -9.71
CA GLY A 205 14.77 0.39 -9.97
C GLY A 205 13.97 0.86 -8.75
N LEU A 206 13.35 -0.07 -8.03
CA LEU A 206 12.59 0.20 -6.80
C LEU A 206 13.51 0.67 -5.67
N SER A 207 14.66 0.02 -5.46
CA SER A 207 15.65 0.47 -4.46
C SER A 207 16.10 1.90 -4.73
N LYS A 208 16.44 2.23 -5.99
CA LYS A 208 16.80 3.61 -6.38
C LYS A 208 15.66 4.60 -6.16
N THR A 209 14.42 4.18 -6.40
CA THR A 209 13.23 5.02 -6.17
C THR A 209 13.04 5.29 -4.68
N LEU A 210 13.18 4.26 -3.86
CA LEU A 210 13.10 4.38 -2.41
C LEU A 210 14.22 5.28 -1.85
N GLU A 211 15.44 5.16 -2.35
CA GLU A 211 16.56 6.08 -2.01
C GLU A 211 16.24 7.54 -2.38
N LYS A 212 15.67 7.79 -3.57
CA LYS A 212 15.21 9.13 -3.97
C LYS A 212 14.12 9.66 -3.04
N GLN A 213 13.16 8.82 -2.67
CA GLN A 213 12.11 9.19 -1.72
C GLN A 213 12.69 9.53 -0.34
N VAL A 214 13.70 8.78 0.14
CA VAL A 214 14.40 9.08 1.40
C VAL A 214 15.09 10.45 1.35
N LEU A 215 15.77 10.78 0.25
CA LEU A 215 16.38 12.11 0.06
C LEU A 215 15.30 13.21 0.10
N LEU A 216 14.22 13.03 -0.66
CA LEU A 216 13.11 13.99 -0.72
C LEU A 216 12.43 14.17 0.64
N ILE A 217 12.12 13.08 1.36
CA ILE A 217 11.60 13.10 2.74
C ILE A 217 12.57 13.84 3.66
N GLY A 218 13.88 13.66 3.44
CA GLY A 218 14.95 14.34 4.15
C GLY A 218 14.90 15.87 4.07
N GLU A 219 14.35 16.45 3.01
CA GLU A 219 14.22 17.91 2.82
C GLU A 219 13.08 18.52 3.66
N TYR A 220 12.12 17.71 4.12
CA TYR A 220 11.00 18.20 4.91
C TYR A 220 11.36 18.29 6.41
N ASP A 221 11.14 19.46 7.00
CA ASP A 221 11.14 19.66 8.46
C ASP A 221 9.77 19.29 9.05
N VAL A 222 9.55 17.99 9.31
CA VAL A 222 8.26 17.40 9.70
C VAL A 222 8.42 16.22 10.66
N PHE A 223 7.39 15.91 11.45
CA PHE A 223 7.44 14.85 12.47
C PHE A 223 7.72 13.45 11.92
N ASP A 224 7.06 13.07 10.82
CA ASP A 224 7.13 11.71 10.27
C ASP A 224 8.51 11.34 9.67
N LYS A 225 9.37 12.33 9.45
CA LYS A 225 10.65 12.16 8.73
C LYS A 225 11.54 11.06 9.30
N PRO A 226 11.87 11.01 10.60
CA PRO A 226 12.78 10.00 11.15
C PRO A 226 12.24 8.58 10.95
N LEU A 227 10.94 8.39 11.21
CA LEU A 227 10.28 7.08 11.10
C LEU A 227 10.25 6.58 9.66
N LEU A 228 9.90 7.44 8.70
CA LEU A 228 9.84 7.05 7.28
C LEU A 228 11.23 6.72 6.72
N ILE A 229 12.28 7.45 7.12
CA ILE A 229 13.67 7.16 6.72
C ILE A 229 14.14 5.84 7.32
N GLU A 230 13.85 5.58 8.60
CA GLU A 230 14.20 4.33 9.27
C GLU A 230 13.49 3.13 8.61
N GLN A 231 12.18 3.22 8.38
CA GLN A 231 11.40 2.16 7.71
C GLN A 231 11.90 1.90 6.28
N SER A 232 12.27 2.94 5.55
CA SER A 232 12.87 2.81 4.21
C SER A 232 14.24 2.12 4.26
N SER A 233 15.05 2.43 5.27
CA SER A 233 16.37 1.79 5.48
C SER A 233 16.23 0.31 5.83
N ILE A 234 15.26 -0.04 6.70
CA ILE A 234 14.94 -1.43 7.05
C ILE A 234 14.47 -2.20 5.81
N ALA A 235 13.56 -1.62 5.01
CA ALA A 235 13.07 -2.26 3.80
C ALA A 235 14.20 -2.58 2.81
N LEU A 236 15.12 -1.63 2.59
CA LEU A 236 16.31 -1.84 1.75
C LEU A 236 17.26 -2.92 2.30
N ALA A 237 17.40 -3.02 3.63
CA ALA A 237 18.27 -4.01 4.26
C ALA A 237 17.71 -5.44 4.21
N THR A 238 16.38 -5.60 4.14
CA THR A 238 15.75 -6.94 4.13
C THR A 238 15.85 -7.69 2.80
N ASP A 239 16.26 -7.03 1.71
CA ASP A 239 16.28 -7.56 0.31
C ASP A 239 14.96 -8.25 -0.09
N ASN A 240 13.86 -7.90 0.57
CA ASN A 240 12.52 -8.40 0.28
C ASN A 240 11.79 -7.39 -0.60
N LEU A 241 11.61 -7.76 -1.87
CA LEU A 241 10.97 -6.94 -2.89
C LEU A 241 9.56 -6.46 -2.47
N GLU A 242 8.79 -7.29 -1.78
CA GLU A 242 7.44 -6.94 -1.32
C GLU A 242 7.49 -5.84 -0.26
N ASN A 243 8.42 -5.92 0.69
CA ASN A 243 8.63 -4.87 1.70
C ASN A 243 9.05 -3.54 1.06
N ILE A 244 9.92 -3.59 0.04
CA ILE A 244 10.35 -2.39 -0.69
C ILE A 244 9.16 -1.76 -1.40
N VAL A 245 8.32 -2.54 -2.07
CA VAL A 245 7.12 -2.03 -2.77
C VAL A 245 6.15 -1.38 -1.79
N VAL A 246 5.82 -2.05 -0.69
CA VAL A 246 4.92 -1.51 0.35
C VAL A 246 5.44 -0.18 0.89
N GLN A 247 6.74 -0.09 1.14
CA GLN A 247 7.34 1.14 1.64
C GLN A 247 7.39 2.25 0.58
N VAL A 248 7.67 1.92 -0.69
CA VAL A 248 7.61 2.88 -1.81
C VAL A 248 6.21 3.47 -1.97
N GLU A 249 5.17 2.65 -1.90
CA GLU A 249 3.77 3.09 -1.95
C GLU A 249 3.41 4.01 -0.78
N LYS A 250 3.82 3.63 0.43
CA LYS A 250 3.60 4.42 1.64
C LYS A 250 4.26 5.79 1.54
N ASN A 251 5.54 5.82 1.16
CA ASN A 251 6.31 7.05 0.98
C ASN A 251 5.70 7.92 -0.12
N GLU A 252 5.33 7.34 -1.26
CA GLU A 252 4.73 8.07 -2.39
C GLU A 252 3.43 8.78 -1.99
N LYS A 253 2.54 8.07 -1.28
CA LYS A 253 1.29 8.65 -0.77
C LYS A 253 1.55 9.78 0.22
N TRP A 254 2.51 9.58 1.12
CA TRP A 254 2.89 10.59 2.11
C TRP A 254 3.50 11.84 1.44
N ILE A 255 4.46 11.66 0.52
CA ILE A 255 5.12 12.74 -0.24
C ILE A 255 4.08 13.59 -0.98
N LYS A 256 3.13 12.95 -1.68
CA LYS A 256 2.04 13.67 -2.37
C LYS A 256 1.22 14.49 -1.40
N THR A 257 0.86 13.92 -0.24
CA THR A 257 0.04 14.59 0.76
C THR A 257 0.75 15.79 1.37
N ILE A 258 2.01 15.65 1.81
CA ILE A 258 2.76 16.75 2.41
C ILE A 258 3.11 17.86 1.41
N THR A 259 3.38 17.50 0.15
CA THR A 259 3.66 18.47 -0.91
C THR A 259 2.43 19.32 -1.20
N ALA A 260 1.28 18.68 -1.42
CA ALA A 260 0.02 19.38 -1.64
C ALA A 260 -0.36 20.29 -0.45
N LEU A 261 -0.10 19.84 0.79
CA LEU A 261 -0.34 20.66 1.98
C LEU A 261 0.60 21.87 2.03
N LYS A 262 1.90 21.70 1.77
CA LYS A 262 2.86 22.81 1.77
C LYS A 262 2.55 23.84 0.68
N GLU A 263 2.19 23.40 -0.52
CA GLU A 263 1.77 24.28 -1.62
C GLU A 263 0.52 25.08 -1.23
N ARG A 264 -0.47 24.42 -0.63
CA ARG A 264 -1.70 25.08 -0.13
C ARG A 264 -1.40 26.12 0.95
N LEU A 265 -0.56 25.78 1.92
CA LEU A 265 -0.13 26.72 2.97
C LEU A 265 0.64 27.91 2.39
N ALA A 266 1.49 27.68 1.38
CA ALA A 266 2.19 28.77 0.69
C ALA A 266 1.22 29.70 -0.04
N LEU A 267 0.21 29.15 -0.72
CA LEU A 267 -0.85 29.93 -1.37
C LEU A 267 -1.62 30.77 -0.35
N TYR A 268 -2.05 30.17 0.76
CA TYR A 268 -2.79 30.92 1.77
C TYR A 268 -1.97 32.03 2.41
N ARG A 269 -0.68 31.77 2.71
CA ARG A 269 0.23 32.81 3.21
C ARG A 269 0.38 33.94 2.22
N HIS A 270 0.57 33.64 0.93
CA HIS A 270 0.68 34.66 -0.11
C HIS A 270 -0.59 35.52 -0.22
N ASN A 271 -1.76 34.89 -0.16
CA ASN A 271 -3.02 35.61 -0.22
C ASN A 271 -3.22 36.51 1.01
N MET A 272 -2.89 36.01 2.20
CA MET A 272 -3.03 36.78 3.44
C MET A 272 -1.94 37.82 3.69
N ASP A 273 -0.82 37.76 2.98
CA ASP A 273 0.26 38.72 3.13
C ASP A 273 -0.21 40.16 2.84
N GLY A 274 0.07 41.07 3.77
CA GLY A 274 -0.38 42.47 3.71
C GLY A 274 -1.89 42.68 3.90
N THR A 275 -2.63 41.72 4.46
CA THR A 275 -4.05 41.90 4.81
C THR A 275 -4.24 42.42 6.24
N VAL A 276 -5.27 43.24 6.46
CA VAL A 276 -5.70 43.61 7.81
C VAL A 276 -6.24 42.39 8.55
N CYS A 277 -5.88 42.26 9.83
CA CYS A 277 -6.40 41.20 10.70
C CYS A 277 -7.69 41.68 11.37
N ILE A 278 -8.81 41.08 10.98
CA ILE A 278 -10.12 41.29 11.61
C ILE A 278 -10.49 39.98 12.30
N ASP A 279 -10.64 40.02 13.62
CA ASP A 279 -10.78 38.81 14.45
C ASP A 279 -11.90 37.86 13.99
N ASP A 280 -13.05 38.43 13.62
CA ASP A 280 -14.25 37.71 13.16
C ASP A 280 -14.25 37.38 11.66
N VAL A 281 -13.15 37.62 10.94
CA VAL A 281 -13.03 37.36 9.49
C VAL A 281 -11.84 36.43 9.21
N ASN A 282 -10.61 36.92 9.37
CA ASN A 282 -9.39 36.17 9.07
C ASN A 282 -8.49 35.95 10.32
N GLY A 283 -8.84 36.52 11.47
CA GLY A 283 -8.08 36.33 12.71
C GLY A 283 -7.99 34.87 13.16
N ILE A 284 -9.10 34.13 13.10
CA ILE A 284 -9.11 32.68 13.39
C ILE A 284 -8.24 31.91 12.39
N PHE A 285 -8.30 32.28 11.11
CA PHE A 285 -7.49 31.67 10.06
C PHE A 285 -5.99 31.83 10.36
N PHE A 286 -5.52 33.03 10.71
CA PHE A 286 -4.11 33.26 11.06
C PHE A 286 -3.63 32.38 12.22
N ARG A 287 -4.44 32.28 13.29
CA ARG A 287 -4.13 31.43 14.44
C ARG A 287 -4.02 29.96 14.06
N LYS A 288 -5.01 29.44 13.30
CA LYS A 288 -5.00 28.05 12.81
C LYS A 288 -3.83 27.77 11.87
N MET A 289 -3.49 28.71 10.98
CA MET A 289 -2.36 28.56 10.05
C MET A 289 -1.03 28.46 10.80
N LEU A 290 -0.83 29.27 11.83
CA LEU A 290 0.36 29.19 12.69
C LEU A 290 0.40 27.85 13.43
N MET A 291 -0.70 27.47 14.10
CA MET A 291 -0.79 26.20 14.84
C MET A 291 -0.53 24.99 13.95
N LEU A 292 -1.11 24.93 12.75
CA LEU A 292 -0.89 23.81 11.83
C LEU A 292 0.56 23.76 11.33
N THR A 293 1.18 24.92 11.09
CA THR A 293 2.60 25.00 10.70
C THR A 293 3.52 24.38 11.76
N ASP A 294 3.21 24.61 13.03
CA ASP A 294 3.96 24.02 14.15
C ASP A 294 3.59 22.54 14.35
N ASN A 295 2.31 22.18 14.26
CA ASN A 295 1.84 20.81 14.46
C ASN A 295 2.37 19.83 13.42
N ILE A 296 2.60 20.26 12.18
CA ILE A 296 3.27 19.46 11.14
C ILE A 296 4.68 18.99 11.57
N LYS A 297 5.33 19.72 12.48
CA LYS A 297 6.64 19.36 13.04
C LYS A 297 6.55 18.44 14.27
N MET A 298 5.38 18.40 14.92
CA MET A 298 5.21 17.79 16.24
C MET A 298 4.28 16.57 16.24
N LYS A 299 3.46 16.38 15.20
CA LYS A 299 2.45 15.30 15.11
C LYS A 299 2.50 14.62 13.75
N GLU A 300 2.01 13.37 13.71
CA GLU A 300 1.87 12.62 12.46
C GLU A 300 0.89 13.28 11.50
N LEU A 301 1.21 13.31 10.20
CA LEU A 301 0.38 13.95 9.18
C LEU A 301 -1.04 13.36 9.09
N SER A 302 -1.18 12.07 9.37
CA SER A 302 -2.46 11.35 9.41
C SER A 302 -3.43 11.92 10.45
N SER A 303 -2.90 12.41 11.58
CA SER A 303 -3.67 12.95 12.70
C SER A 303 -4.13 14.39 12.49
N LEU A 304 -3.55 15.10 11.52
CA LEU A 304 -3.81 16.54 11.27
C LEU A 304 -4.98 16.79 10.31
N LYS A 305 -5.71 15.75 9.90
CA LYS A 305 -6.72 15.86 8.85
C LYS A 305 -7.84 16.85 9.21
N GLU A 306 -8.35 16.78 10.44
CA GLU A 306 -9.36 17.71 10.95
C GLU A 306 -8.83 19.15 11.05
N GLU A 307 -7.57 19.33 11.47
CA GLU A 307 -6.94 20.66 11.56
C GLU A 307 -6.79 21.31 10.17
N ILE A 308 -6.47 20.51 9.15
CA ILE A 308 -6.39 20.96 7.74
C ILE A 308 -7.78 21.34 7.23
N GLU A 309 -8.79 20.51 7.46
CA GLU A 309 -10.18 20.78 7.05
C GLU A 309 -10.70 22.08 7.70
N HIS A 310 -10.47 22.24 9.00
CA HIS A 310 -10.84 23.46 9.72
C HIS A 310 -10.09 24.72 9.27
N LEU A 311 -8.86 24.57 8.78
CA LEU A 311 -8.12 25.69 8.18
C LEU A 311 -8.75 26.10 6.85
N ASP A 312 -9.08 25.11 6.00
CA ASP A 312 -9.72 25.33 4.71
C ASP A 312 -11.11 25.99 4.88
N GLU A 313 -11.91 25.54 5.86
CA GLU A 313 -13.18 26.19 6.22
C GLU A 313 -12.98 27.67 6.62
N SER A 314 -11.97 27.95 7.44
CA SER A 314 -11.69 29.32 7.90
C SER A 314 -11.20 30.21 6.75
N TYR A 315 -10.46 29.65 5.81
CA TYR A 315 -10.02 30.36 4.60
C TYR A 315 -11.22 30.68 3.69
N ASN A 316 -12.09 29.69 3.46
CA ASN A 316 -13.27 29.84 2.61
C ASN A 316 -14.30 30.82 3.21
N TYR A 317 -14.39 30.89 4.55
CA TYR A 317 -15.27 31.83 5.23
C TYR A 317 -15.02 33.30 4.83
N ILE A 318 -13.76 33.68 4.55
CA ILE A 318 -13.38 35.05 4.14
C ILE A 318 -14.12 35.50 2.87
N PHE A 319 -14.52 34.54 2.03
CA PHE A 319 -15.19 34.79 0.75
C PHE A 319 -16.71 34.88 0.85
N THR A 320 -17.28 34.70 2.05
CA THR A 320 -18.72 34.73 2.27
C THR A 320 -19.28 36.16 2.40
N ASP A 321 -20.59 36.30 2.22
CA ASP A 321 -21.28 37.58 2.44
C ASP A 321 -21.35 37.96 3.91
N GLU A 322 -21.35 36.97 4.83
CA GLU A 322 -21.27 37.25 6.26
C GLU A 322 -19.91 37.86 6.62
N ALA A 323 -18.82 37.34 6.07
CA ALA A 323 -17.50 37.97 6.21
C ALA A 323 -17.48 39.39 5.63
N LEU A 324 -18.10 39.65 4.47
CA LEU A 324 -18.20 41.02 3.94
C LEU A 324 -18.94 41.96 4.91
N LYS A 325 -20.05 41.49 5.47
CA LYS A 325 -20.82 42.26 6.46
C LYS A 325 -19.95 42.59 7.68
N LYS A 326 -19.17 41.64 8.18
CA LYS A 326 -18.22 41.86 9.28
C LYS A 326 -17.12 42.86 8.93
N ILE A 327 -16.60 42.84 7.70
CA ILE A 327 -15.67 43.87 7.22
C ILE A 327 -16.35 45.25 7.21
N GLY A 328 -17.62 45.34 6.77
CA GLY A 328 -18.39 46.57 6.78
C GLY A 328 -18.64 47.12 8.20
N GLU A 329 -18.98 46.24 9.15
CA GLU A 329 -19.10 46.56 10.58
C GLU A 329 -17.78 47.08 11.16
N TYR A 330 -16.66 46.43 10.80
CA TYR A 330 -15.32 46.86 11.19
C TYR A 330 -14.98 48.25 10.68
N ILE A 331 -15.22 48.53 9.38
CA ILE A 331 -14.99 49.87 8.80
C ILE A 331 -15.83 50.94 9.51
N LEU A 332 -17.10 50.64 9.81
CA LEU A 332 -17.97 51.57 10.52
C LEU A 332 -17.45 51.86 11.94
N HIS A 333 -17.06 50.83 12.68
CA HIS A 333 -16.49 50.99 14.03
C HIS A 333 -15.20 51.81 14.02
N ARG A 334 -14.32 51.58 13.05
CA ARG A 334 -13.10 52.39 12.87
C ARG A 334 -13.42 53.86 12.58
N LYS A 335 -14.41 54.12 11.72
CA LYS A 335 -14.90 55.47 11.44
C LYS A 335 -15.45 56.15 12.70
N GLU A 336 -16.28 55.45 13.48
CA GLU A 336 -16.87 55.98 14.72
C GLU A 336 -15.79 56.39 15.73
N LYS A 337 -14.74 55.58 15.88
CA LYS A 337 -13.58 55.94 16.72
C LYS A 337 -12.90 57.23 16.26
N LEU A 338 -12.66 57.39 14.95
CA LEU A 338 -12.05 58.62 14.41
C LEU A 338 -12.94 59.84 14.60
N CYS A 339 -14.25 59.72 14.38
CA CYS A 339 -15.21 60.81 14.57
C CYS A 339 -15.33 61.25 16.05
N GLY A 340 -14.92 60.41 17.00
CA GLY A 340 -14.85 60.76 18.42
C GLY A 340 -13.64 61.62 18.79
N LEU A 341 -12.67 61.81 17.89
CA LEU A 341 -11.47 62.62 18.11
C LEU A 341 -11.66 64.06 17.63
N GLU A 342 -10.73 64.94 17.98
CA GLU A 342 -10.68 66.30 17.43
C GLU A 342 -10.44 66.23 15.91
N ALA A 343 -11.28 66.94 15.14
CA ALA A 343 -11.19 66.96 13.69
C ALA A 343 -9.95 67.74 13.23
N ASP A 344 -9.11 67.09 12.44
CA ASP A 344 -7.95 67.69 11.77
C ASP A 344 -7.79 67.11 10.36
N ASN A 345 -6.71 67.50 9.68
CA ASN A 345 -6.47 67.07 8.29
C ASN A 345 -6.34 65.55 8.17
N VAL A 346 -5.69 64.88 9.12
CA VAL A 346 -5.43 63.43 9.06
C VAL A 346 -6.70 62.65 9.38
N THR A 347 -7.40 63.01 10.46
CA THR A 347 -8.64 62.32 10.84
C THR A 347 -9.72 62.48 9.77
N THR A 348 -9.83 63.68 9.17
CA THR A 348 -10.77 63.94 8.07
C THR A 348 -10.41 63.16 6.79
N ALA A 349 -9.12 63.08 6.44
CA ALA A 349 -8.66 62.31 5.29
C ALA A 349 -8.94 60.81 5.48
N LEU A 350 -8.64 60.25 6.66
CA LEU A 350 -8.89 58.84 6.97
C LEU A 350 -10.38 58.50 6.95
N VAL A 351 -11.24 59.36 7.50
CA VAL A 351 -12.70 59.16 7.44
C VAL A 351 -13.18 59.14 5.98
N THR A 352 -12.67 60.04 5.14
CA THR A 352 -13.01 60.09 3.71
C THR A 352 -12.58 58.81 2.98
N GLU A 353 -11.38 58.30 3.29
CA GLU A 353 -10.85 57.07 2.69
C GLU A 353 -11.68 55.84 3.10
N LEU A 354 -12.03 55.71 4.40
CA LEU A 354 -12.92 54.65 4.88
C LEU A 354 -14.30 54.70 4.21
N GLU A 355 -14.87 55.89 4.01
CA GLU A 355 -16.14 56.04 3.29
C GLU A 355 -16.04 55.60 1.82
N HIS A 356 -14.92 55.91 1.16
CA HIS A 356 -14.67 55.48 -0.20
C HIS A 356 -14.56 53.95 -0.28
N VAL A 357 -13.73 53.33 0.56
CA VAL A 357 -13.59 51.87 0.60
C VAL A 357 -14.91 51.19 0.90
N ARG A 358 -15.71 51.73 1.84
CA ARG A 358 -17.04 51.18 2.16
C ARG A 358 -18.01 51.21 0.99
N LYS A 359 -17.95 52.23 0.13
CA LYS A 359 -18.80 52.32 -1.07
C LYS A 359 -18.39 51.29 -2.13
N GLU A 360 -17.09 51.06 -2.29
CA GLU A 360 -16.54 50.17 -3.31
C GLU A 360 -16.38 48.71 -2.86
N MET A 361 -16.54 48.40 -1.56
CA MET A 361 -16.23 47.07 -1.01
C MET A 361 -16.99 45.91 -1.67
N GLY A 362 -18.18 46.17 -2.22
CA GLY A 362 -18.98 45.16 -2.95
C GLY A 362 -18.36 44.77 -4.30
N ASN A 363 -17.56 45.64 -4.90
CA ASN A 363 -16.94 45.46 -6.21
C ASN A 363 -15.52 44.85 -6.13
N LEU A 364 -14.97 44.73 -4.93
CA LEU A 364 -13.61 44.25 -4.70
C LEU A 364 -13.60 42.78 -4.31
N ASP A 365 -12.61 42.05 -4.83
CA ASP A 365 -12.21 40.76 -4.26
C ASP A 365 -11.91 40.91 -2.76
N ARG A 366 -12.27 39.91 -1.95
CA ARG A 366 -12.20 39.97 -0.48
C ARG A 366 -10.77 40.11 0.02
N ILE A 367 -9.82 39.41 -0.60
CA ILE A 367 -8.41 39.53 -0.25
C ILE A 367 -7.92 40.93 -0.62
N LYS A 368 -8.23 41.41 -1.82
CA LYS A 368 -7.88 42.77 -2.24
C LYS A 368 -8.44 43.84 -1.31
N LEU A 369 -9.69 43.70 -0.87
CA LEU A 369 -10.33 44.59 0.09
C LEU A 369 -9.56 44.63 1.42
N LEU A 370 -9.20 43.47 1.98
CA LEU A 370 -8.42 43.39 3.21
C LEU A 370 -7.01 43.98 3.06
N LYS A 371 -6.39 43.86 1.87
CA LYS A 371 -5.08 44.49 1.58
C LYS A 371 -5.18 46.01 1.47
N VAL A 372 -6.25 46.54 0.86
CA VAL A 372 -6.49 47.99 0.80
C VAL A 372 -6.76 48.57 2.20
N LEU A 373 -7.47 47.83 3.05
CA LEU A 373 -7.75 48.26 4.42
C LEU A 373 -6.52 48.25 5.34
N TYR A 374 -5.50 47.45 5.04
CA TYR A 374 -4.33 47.29 5.91
C TYR A 374 -3.56 48.58 6.20
N PRO A 375 -3.10 49.36 5.19
CA PRO A 375 -2.42 50.63 5.45
C PRO A 375 -3.34 51.66 6.13
N ILE A 376 -4.63 51.67 5.78
CA ILE A 376 -5.62 52.55 6.42
C ILE A 376 -5.73 52.23 7.91
N ASP A 377 -5.84 50.94 8.26
CA ASP A 377 -5.92 50.53 9.67
C ASP A 377 -4.64 50.88 10.44
N CYS A 378 -3.47 50.73 9.81
CA CYS A 378 -2.20 51.14 10.41
C CYS A 378 -2.17 52.65 10.70
N HIS A 379 -2.64 53.49 9.78
CA HIS A 379 -2.76 54.93 10.01
C HIS A 379 -3.76 55.27 11.13
N ILE A 380 -4.89 54.57 11.18
CA ILE A 380 -5.89 54.75 12.25
C ILE A 380 -5.29 54.37 13.61
N GLU A 381 -4.60 53.23 13.69
CA GLU A 381 -3.92 52.80 14.92
C GLU A 381 -2.84 53.79 15.35
N GLN A 382 -2.11 54.44 14.43
CA GLN A 382 -1.16 55.51 14.79
C GLN A 382 -1.87 56.68 15.46
N VAL A 383 -2.98 57.15 14.90
CA VAL A 383 -3.76 58.26 15.46
C VAL A 383 -4.35 57.89 16.82
N LEU A 384 -4.96 56.72 16.96
CA LEU A 384 -5.51 56.24 18.24
C LEU A 384 -4.40 56.06 19.30
N THR A 385 -3.24 55.54 18.89
CA THR A 385 -2.07 55.41 19.76
C THR A 385 -1.55 56.78 20.19
N LYS A 386 -1.53 57.76 19.28
CA LYS A 386 -1.16 59.16 19.57
C LYS A 386 -2.05 59.76 20.66
N GLU A 387 -3.37 59.64 20.51
CA GLU A 387 -4.33 60.20 21.48
C GLU A 387 -4.19 59.51 22.85
N LYS A 388 -4.07 58.18 22.87
CA LYS A 388 -3.86 57.43 24.11
C LYS A 388 -2.53 57.77 24.79
N MET A 389 -1.48 58.05 24.03
CA MET A 389 -0.22 58.57 24.57
C MET A 389 -0.43 59.95 25.20
N ALA A 390 -1.16 60.85 24.55
CA ALA A 390 -1.45 62.18 25.07
C ALA A 390 -2.23 62.12 26.40
N GLU A 391 -3.22 61.23 26.51
CA GLU A 391 -3.97 60.98 27.75
C GLU A 391 -3.04 60.53 28.89
N LEU A 392 -2.17 59.54 28.64
CA LEU A 392 -1.20 59.07 29.64
C LEU A 392 -0.17 60.14 30.03
N MET A 393 0.23 61.01 29.10
CA MET A 393 1.11 62.15 29.39
C MET A 393 0.43 63.19 30.31
N CYS A 394 -0.88 63.41 30.12
CA CYS A 394 -1.68 64.24 31.00
C CYS A 394 -1.87 63.61 32.38
N GLU A 395 -2.11 62.29 32.44
CA GLU A 395 -2.18 61.53 33.70
C GLU A 395 -0.85 61.61 34.46
N TYR A 396 0.28 61.36 33.79
CA TYR A 396 1.62 61.50 34.37
C TYR A 396 1.83 62.89 34.96
N THR A 397 1.48 63.93 34.20
CA THR A 397 1.65 65.33 34.63
C THR A 397 0.78 65.64 35.85
N SER A 398 -0.42 65.07 35.92
CA SER A 398 -1.35 65.24 37.04
C SER A 398 -0.84 64.55 38.32
N VAL A 399 -0.39 63.29 38.21
CA VAL A 399 0.22 62.55 39.34
C VAL A 399 1.47 63.26 39.83
N ARG A 400 2.35 63.67 38.93
CA ARG A 400 3.56 64.41 39.28
C ARG A 400 3.25 65.72 40.01
N SER A 401 2.34 66.53 39.46
CA SER A 401 1.98 67.83 40.07
C SER A 401 1.33 67.65 41.44
N LYS A 402 0.55 66.58 41.63
CA LYS A 402 -0.03 66.22 42.93
C LYS A 402 1.07 65.91 43.95
N ILE A 403 2.06 65.08 43.59
CA ILE A 403 3.17 64.71 44.47
C ILE A 403 4.05 65.92 44.79
N GLU A 404 4.34 66.77 43.80
CA GLU A 404 5.12 68.01 44.00
C GLU A 404 4.41 68.94 45.01
N ARG A 405 3.09 69.15 44.86
CA ARG A 405 2.28 69.93 45.81
C ARG A 405 2.22 69.29 47.21
N GLU A 406 1.95 67.99 47.29
CA GLU A 406 1.96 67.27 48.58
C GLU A 406 3.32 67.38 49.27
N ASN A 407 4.42 67.41 48.51
CA ASN A 407 5.75 67.59 49.05
C ASN A 407 6.02 69.03 49.52
N GLU A 408 5.42 70.04 48.88
CA GLU A 408 5.49 71.43 49.35
C GLU A 408 4.78 71.64 50.69
N GLU A 409 3.71 70.88 50.93
CA GLU A 409 2.90 70.90 52.17
C GLU A 409 3.53 70.09 53.33
N ARG A 410 4.56 69.27 53.07
CA ARG A 410 5.23 68.46 54.12
C ARG A 410 6.05 69.32 55.08
N ILE A 411 5.99 68.95 56.37
CA ILE A 411 6.86 69.50 57.43
C ILE A 411 8.34 69.26 57.07
N THR A 412 8.67 68.03 56.63
CA THR A 412 10.00 67.67 56.12
C THR A 412 9.92 67.40 54.62
N LYS A 413 10.35 68.37 53.81
CA LYS A 413 10.34 68.25 52.35
C LYS A 413 11.33 67.19 51.88
N LYS A 414 10.93 66.36 50.92
CA LYS A 414 11.85 65.49 50.19
C LYS A 414 12.52 66.32 49.09
N PHE A 415 13.83 66.16 48.93
CA PHE A 415 14.61 66.86 47.92
C PHE A 415 15.10 65.93 46.81
N ASP A 416 15.22 66.48 45.61
CA ASP A 416 15.83 65.94 44.40
C ASP A 416 15.61 64.43 44.19
N ALA A 417 16.54 63.60 44.66
CA ALA A 417 16.53 62.15 44.42
C ALA A 417 15.36 61.45 45.09
N SER A 418 15.03 61.81 46.34
CA SER A 418 13.95 61.15 47.08
C SER A 418 12.56 61.51 46.54
N LEU A 419 12.37 62.77 46.14
CA LEU A 419 11.15 63.20 45.47
C LEU A 419 11.01 62.56 44.08
N SER A 420 12.11 62.51 43.31
CA SER A 420 12.12 61.87 41.99
C SER A 420 11.80 60.37 42.07
N MET A 421 12.29 59.69 43.10
CA MET A 421 11.99 58.27 43.33
C MET A 421 10.51 58.04 43.66
N GLU A 422 9.90 58.90 44.49
CA GLU A 422 8.47 58.82 44.79
C GLU A 422 7.60 59.07 43.56
N ILE A 423 7.98 60.04 42.73
CA ILE A 423 7.31 60.29 41.44
C ILE A 423 7.45 59.07 40.53
N ALA A 424 8.66 58.52 40.40
CA ALA A 424 8.92 57.36 39.55
C ALA A 424 8.13 56.12 39.99
N GLU A 425 8.07 55.85 41.29
CA GLU A 425 7.27 54.74 41.84
C GLU A 425 5.77 54.93 41.57
N SER A 426 5.26 56.13 41.81
CA SER A 426 3.83 56.46 41.61
C SER A 426 3.40 56.52 40.14
N THR A 427 4.35 56.69 39.21
CA THR A 427 4.07 56.81 37.77
C THR A 427 4.53 55.60 36.96
N LYS A 428 5.10 54.57 37.60
CA LYS A 428 5.67 53.38 36.93
C LYS A 428 4.73 52.77 35.89
N GLN A 429 3.48 52.48 36.27
CA GLN A 429 2.51 51.87 35.35
C GLN A 429 2.17 52.77 34.15
N ILE A 430 2.17 54.10 34.33
CA ILE A 430 1.91 55.07 33.27
C ILE A 430 3.09 55.05 32.29
N THR A 431 4.32 55.11 32.80
CA THR A 431 5.54 55.12 31.98
C THR A 431 5.72 53.81 31.20
N GLU A 432 5.40 52.66 31.79
CA GLU A 432 5.42 51.35 31.11
C GLU A 432 4.39 51.29 29.97
N LYS A 433 3.20 51.86 30.16
CA LYS A 433 2.18 51.94 29.10
C LYS A 433 2.62 52.89 27.98
N ILE A 434 3.20 54.05 28.31
CA ILE A 434 3.77 54.99 27.32
C ILE A 434 4.82 54.28 26.47
N GLU A 435 5.76 53.56 27.08
CA GLU A 435 6.80 52.84 26.34
C GLU A 435 6.21 51.81 25.36
N ARG A 436 5.19 51.05 25.78
CA ARG A 436 4.49 50.10 24.90
C ARG A 436 3.80 50.80 23.73
N LEU A 437 3.14 51.94 23.97
CA LEU A 437 2.48 52.70 22.91
C LEU A 437 3.48 53.30 21.92
N ILE A 438 4.65 53.76 22.37
CA ILE A 438 5.71 54.23 21.48
C ILE A 438 6.17 53.09 20.55
N ALA A 439 6.32 51.88 21.05
CA ALA A 439 6.67 50.72 20.23
C ALA A 439 5.61 50.43 19.16
N VAL A 440 4.33 50.39 19.54
CA VAL A 440 3.19 50.18 18.62
C VAL A 440 3.11 51.29 17.58
N PHE A 441 3.32 52.55 17.98
CA PHE A 441 3.32 53.70 17.08
C PHE A 441 4.35 53.56 15.96
N TYR A 442 5.60 53.21 16.31
CA TYR A 442 6.66 53.04 15.32
C TYR A 442 6.55 51.75 14.50
N GLU A 443 5.98 50.67 15.07
CA GLU A 443 5.68 49.45 14.31
C GLU A 443 4.70 49.75 13.16
N ASN A 444 3.64 50.54 13.43
CA ASN A 444 2.71 50.97 12.39
C ASN A 444 3.38 51.95 11.42
N MET A 445 4.21 52.89 11.90
CA MET A 445 4.93 53.84 11.04
C MET A 445 5.92 53.14 10.10
N ALA A 446 6.53 52.03 10.51
CA ALA A 446 7.37 51.22 9.63
C ALA A 446 6.60 50.57 8.47
N ARG A 447 5.28 50.41 8.60
CA ARG A 447 4.40 49.84 7.56
C ARG A 447 3.86 50.91 6.60
N THR A 448 3.68 52.14 7.07
CA THR A 448 3.04 53.21 6.30
C THR A 448 4.02 54.28 5.79
N ASP A 449 5.04 54.62 6.57
CA ASP A 449 5.92 55.79 6.35
C ASP A 449 7.40 55.41 6.50
N LYS A 450 7.77 54.23 5.99
CA LYS A 450 9.13 53.67 6.11
C LYS A 450 10.20 54.63 5.59
N ASP A 451 9.97 55.28 4.46
CA ASP A 451 10.93 56.22 3.88
C ASP A 451 11.22 57.41 4.79
N ILE A 452 10.25 57.83 5.61
CA ILE A 452 10.46 58.90 6.59
C ILE A 452 11.34 58.41 7.75
N LEU A 453 11.11 57.19 8.22
CA LEU A 453 11.92 56.60 9.29
C LEU A 453 13.37 56.39 8.85
N ASP A 454 13.57 55.86 7.65
CA ASP A 454 14.88 55.46 7.15
C ASP A 454 15.68 56.66 6.62
N ASN A 455 15.07 57.54 5.82
CA ASN A 455 15.80 58.58 5.08
C ASN A 455 15.72 59.98 5.70
N VAL A 456 14.68 60.30 6.47
CA VAL A 456 14.53 61.63 7.10
C VAL A 456 14.97 61.60 8.56
N LEU A 457 14.40 60.66 9.33
CA LEU A 457 14.68 60.53 10.75
C LEU A 457 15.98 59.75 11.00
N GLU A 458 16.35 58.84 10.08
CA GLU A 458 17.47 57.89 10.18
C GLU A 458 17.41 57.09 11.49
N PHE A 459 16.23 56.60 11.85
CA PHE A 459 16.04 55.80 13.05
C PHE A 459 16.34 54.32 12.75
N SER A 460 17.61 53.92 12.93
CA SER A 460 18.02 52.51 12.83
C SER A 460 17.38 51.59 13.88
N ASN A 461 16.95 52.17 15.01
CA ASN A 461 16.16 51.51 16.04
C ASN A 461 15.23 52.53 16.72
N CYS A 462 13.94 52.27 16.69
CA CYS A 462 12.90 53.11 17.27
C CYS A 462 12.92 53.16 18.82
N ASN A 463 13.79 52.39 19.47
CA ASN A 463 14.05 52.47 20.91
C ASN A 463 15.01 53.60 21.30
N ASN A 464 15.62 54.29 20.34
CA ASN A 464 16.54 55.39 20.64
C ASN A 464 15.81 56.60 21.28
N GLN A 465 16.58 57.45 21.98
CA GLN A 465 16.01 58.60 22.70
C GLN A 465 15.32 59.60 21.77
N ALA A 466 15.84 59.84 20.57
CA ALA A 466 15.26 60.79 19.62
C ALA A 466 13.88 60.34 19.13
N ALA A 467 13.72 59.05 18.86
CA ALA A 467 12.45 58.43 18.48
C ALA A 467 11.43 58.51 19.61
N LYS A 468 11.82 58.11 20.83
CA LYS A 468 10.93 58.20 22.00
C LYS A 468 10.48 59.64 22.28
N VAL A 469 11.40 60.60 22.19
CA VAL A 469 11.09 62.03 22.35
C VAL A 469 10.16 62.53 21.25
N LEU A 470 10.41 62.18 19.99
CA LEU A 470 9.56 62.58 18.86
C LEU A 470 8.12 62.10 19.04
N ALA A 471 7.91 60.84 19.44
CA ALA A 471 6.58 60.28 19.65
C ALA A 471 5.79 61.06 20.73
N LEU A 472 6.44 61.42 21.84
CA LEU A 472 5.82 62.25 22.88
C LEU A 472 5.50 63.68 22.40
N LEU A 473 6.37 64.28 21.59
CA LEU A 473 6.12 65.61 21.03
C LEU A 473 4.97 65.58 20.02
N ILE A 474 4.86 64.53 19.19
CA ILE A 474 3.73 64.31 18.28
C ILE A 474 2.42 64.15 19.08
N ALA A 475 2.47 63.38 20.18
CA ALA A 475 1.30 63.15 21.04
C ALA A 475 0.84 64.42 21.75
N ASN A 476 1.77 65.19 22.33
CA ASN A 476 1.46 66.45 22.99
C ASN A 476 2.55 67.51 22.72
N PRO A 477 2.37 68.36 21.70
CA PRO A 477 3.35 69.41 21.35
C PRO A 477 3.58 70.44 22.47
N LYS A 478 2.63 70.58 23.40
CA LYS A 478 2.66 71.56 24.50
C LYS A 478 3.23 70.98 25.79
N VAL A 479 3.73 69.74 25.79
CA VAL A 479 4.29 69.11 26.99
C VAL A 479 5.47 69.91 27.53
N LYS A 480 5.53 70.08 28.86
CA LYS A 480 6.69 70.69 29.52
C LYS A 480 7.91 69.80 29.28
N ARG A 481 8.95 70.34 28.62
CA ARG A 481 10.19 69.60 28.29
C ARG A 481 10.83 68.91 29.50
N LEU A 482 10.66 69.48 30.69
CA LEU A 482 11.19 68.94 31.95
C LEU A 482 10.49 67.64 32.41
N HIS A 483 9.30 67.33 31.89
CA HIS A 483 8.56 66.12 32.23
C HIS A 483 8.92 64.93 31.31
N ILE A 484 9.40 65.21 30.10
CA ILE A 484 9.74 64.19 29.08
C ILE A 484 10.74 63.15 29.61
N PRO A 485 11.85 63.50 30.29
CA PRO A 485 12.78 62.50 30.82
C PRO A 485 12.10 61.52 31.78
N GLY A 486 11.24 62.03 32.66
CA GLY A 486 10.50 61.21 33.63
C GLY A 486 9.45 60.32 32.97
N MET A 487 8.77 60.79 31.91
CA MET A 487 7.83 59.96 31.12
C MET A 487 8.53 58.79 30.40
N LEU A 488 9.81 58.97 30.08
CA LEU A 488 10.64 57.96 29.41
C LEU A 488 11.49 57.12 30.37
N CYS A 489 11.39 57.35 31.68
CA CYS A 489 12.25 56.72 32.70
C CYS A 489 13.76 56.95 32.45
N ILE A 490 14.13 58.15 31.98
CA ILE A 490 15.52 58.54 31.70
C ILE A 490 15.94 59.64 32.68
N TYR A 491 17.10 59.48 33.28
CA TYR A 491 17.75 60.54 34.04
C TYR A 491 18.49 61.50 33.10
N GLY A 492 18.26 62.81 33.27
CA GLY A 492 19.02 63.86 32.60
C GLY A 492 18.19 64.82 31.76
N ASN A 493 18.88 65.76 31.13
CA ASN A 493 18.28 66.81 30.31
C ASN A 493 18.17 66.37 28.85
N LEU A 494 16.94 66.25 28.34
CA LEU A 494 16.68 65.88 26.94
C LEU A 494 16.60 67.09 25.99
N ASN A 495 16.79 68.33 26.47
CA ASN A 495 16.81 69.52 25.60
C ASN A 495 17.83 69.42 24.43
N PRO A 496 19.05 68.89 24.61
CA PRO A 496 19.98 68.72 23.49
C PRO A 496 19.49 67.70 22.45
N VAL A 497 18.69 66.70 22.87
CA VAL A 497 18.08 65.72 21.96
C VAL A 497 16.95 66.37 21.18
N ILE A 498 16.05 67.09 21.87
CA ILE A 498 14.94 67.85 21.27
C ILE A 498 15.48 68.87 20.26
N SER A 499 16.53 69.61 20.61
CA SER A 499 17.10 70.63 19.73
C SER A 499 17.76 70.02 18.49
N ARG A 500 18.47 68.90 18.62
CA ARG A 500 19.05 68.19 17.46
C ARG A 500 17.97 67.61 16.55
N LEU A 501 16.93 67.01 17.13
CA LEU A 501 15.79 66.49 16.38
C LEU A 501 15.13 67.62 15.56
N ALA A 502 14.76 68.74 16.21
CA ALA A 502 14.10 69.85 15.54
C ALA A 502 14.99 70.52 14.47
N ASN A 503 16.23 70.87 14.81
CA ASN A 503 17.07 71.67 13.92
C ASN A 503 17.79 70.85 12.85
N ASN A 504 18.28 69.65 13.18
CA ASN A 504 19.13 68.89 12.25
C ASN A 504 18.33 67.89 11.42
N LYS A 505 17.19 67.40 11.92
CA LYS A 505 16.37 66.40 11.23
C LYS A 505 15.12 67.01 10.61
N LEU A 506 14.28 67.66 11.41
CA LEU A 506 12.97 68.13 10.95
C LEU A 506 13.09 69.39 10.06
N LYS A 507 13.73 70.46 10.54
CA LYS A 507 13.89 71.71 9.77
C LYS A 507 14.70 71.54 8.50
N THR A 508 15.78 70.74 8.53
CA THR A 508 16.60 70.44 7.36
C THR A 508 15.79 69.82 6.22
N ASN A 509 14.76 69.04 6.56
CA ASN A 509 13.92 68.31 5.61
C ASN A 509 12.52 68.93 5.45
N HIS A 510 12.30 70.20 5.85
CA HIS A 510 10.97 70.82 5.91
C HIS A 510 10.23 70.79 4.57
N SER A 511 10.89 71.17 3.47
CA SER A 511 10.29 71.15 2.14
C SER A 511 9.86 69.74 1.71
N PHE A 512 10.70 68.74 1.95
CA PHE A 512 10.40 67.35 1.65
C PHE A 512 9.20 66.84 2.46
N LEU A 513 9.14 67.17 3.76
CA LEU A 513 8.03 66.78 4.64
C LEU A 513 6.70 67.42 4.20
N ILE A 514 6.72 68.68 3.75
CA ILE A 514 5.55 69.36 3.18
C ILE A 514 5.03 68.59 1.96
N ASP A 515 5.91 68.26 1.01
CA ASP A 515 5.51 67.60 -0.22
C ASP A 515 5.05 66.16 0.05
N TYR A 516 5.67 65.47 1.02
CA TYR A 516 5.25 64.15 1.48
C TYR A 516 3.83 64.16 2.06
N VAL A 517 3.51 65.12 2.92
CA VAL A 517 2.17 65.24 3.53
C VAL A 517 1.10 65.58 2.50
N LYS A 518 1.43 66.39 1.47
CA LYS A 518 0.50 66.65 0.35
C LYS A 518 0.20 65.38 -0.45
N ALA A 519 1.19 64.53 -0.65
CA ALA A 519 1.03 63.25 -1.35
C ALA A 519 0.33 62.19 -0.50
N ASN A 520 0.51 62.24 0.83
CA ASN A 520 0.01 61.25 1.79
C ASN A 520 -0.82 61.95 2.89
N PRO A 521 -2.06 62.38 2.59
CA PRO A 521 -2.86 63.19 3.50
C PRO A 521 -3.29 62.47 4.80
N THR A 522 -3.24 61.14 4.80
CA THR A 522 -3.56 60.29 5.96
C THR A 522 -2.36 59.98 6.86
N SER A 523 -1.17 60.46 6.49
CA SER A 523 0.06 60.16 7.20
C SER A 523 0.20 60.93 8.52
N ILE A 524 0.75 60.24 9.53
CA ILE A 524 1.11 60.83 10.82
C ILE A 524 2.18 61.93 10.72
N VAL A 525 2.89 61.99 9.58
CA VAL A 525 3.92 62.99 9.28
C VAL A 525 3.36 64.41 9.31
N PHE A 526 2.05 64.58 9.08
CA PHE A 526 1.37 65.86 9.30
C PHE A 526 1.64 66.42 10.71
N TYR A 527 1.62 65.58 11.74
CA TYR A 527 1.88 66.02 13.10
C TYR A 527 3.36 66.30 13.37
N ILE A 528 4.28 65.66 12.63
CA ILE A 528 5.71 65.98 12.68
C ILE A 528 5.95 67.38 12.11
N LEU A 529 5.30 67.71 10.99
CA LEU A 529 5.39 69.01 10.35
C LEU A 529 4.90 70.14 11.28
N ARG A 530 3.81 69.91 12.02
CA ARG A 530 3.29 70.84 13.04
C ARG A 530 4.21 71.10 14.24
N LEU A 531 5.32 70.37 14.39
CA LEU A 531 6.31 70.64 15.44
C LEU A 531 7.32 71.72 15.03
N ILE A 532 7.42 72.04 13.74
CA ILE A 532 8.37 73.01 13.19
C ILE A 532 7.72 74.19 12.49
N ASP A 533 6.43 74.10 12.19
CA ASP A 533 5.55 75.25 11.88
C ASP A 533 5.12 75.95 13.18
#